data_AF-A6GJR4-F1
#
_entry.id   AF-A6GJR4-F1
#
_cell.length_a   1.000
_cell.length_b   1.000
_cell.length_c   1.000
_cell.angle_alpha   90.00
_cell.angle_beta   90.00
_cell.angle_gamma   90.00
#
_symmetry.space_group_name_H-M   'P 1'
#
loop_
_entity.id
_entity.type
_entity.pdbx_description
1 polymer ?
#
loop_
_entity_poly.entity_id
_entity_poly.type
_entity_poly.pdbx_seq_one_letter_code
_entity_poly.pdbx_strand_id
1 'polypeptide(L)'
;MPDETPPPAPTEPQAAETPSAPTKPIRRPPVLFAQTQPLIERLERALDGTVVSYWCSAKASMDHNDVAPLDHVLRRAQGAGRSLERVFLFIKSDGGQGTAALRMTNTLRHWTGPDGQIVALIPFEAASAATMLALGADAIHIGPLGYLSAVDTSIRHPLSPVDARSEKVSISHDELVRVVRLWGQARAESASDPNPWGALFQHIHPLAIGAVDRASSLSIKLCTEILGYHLDDPERAAAIAKALNADYPAHGYPITLREAQRIGLDAQALDPVADELLVQLGRVYAEMGQRADTDFDPRNYHSNEIRKIIEVGGVQLYYQVDRDWHYREAERRWTSLNDRSSWREVQLMAGEEHTKVLHL
;
A
#
# COMPACT_ATOMS: atom_id res chain seq x y z
N MET A 1 -12.89 49.50 -54.47
CA MET A 1 -11.82 48.50 -54.64
C MET A 1 -11.90 47.59 -53.43
N PRO A 2 -12.03 46.28 -53.65
CA PRO A 2 -12.93 45.42 -52.89
C PRO A 2 -12.29 44.84 -51.62
N ASP A 3 -13.08 44.75 -50.55
CA ASP A 3 -12.78 43.93 -49.39
C ASP A 3 -13.64 42.66 -49.52
N GLU A 4 -13.05 41.61 -50.11
CA GLU A 4 -13.70 40.31 -50.31
C GLU A 4 -13.77 39.58 -48.96
N THR A 5 -14.98 39.50 -48.41
CA THR A 5 -15.27 38.62 -47.27
C THR A 5 -15.30 37.17 -47.75
N PRO A 6 -14.62 36.22 -47.07
CA PRO A 6 -14.64 34.82 -47.47
C PRO A 6 -16.04 34.22 -47.27
N PRO A 7 -16.44 33.22 -48.09
CA PRO A 7 -17.76 32.60 -47.98
C PRO A 7 -17.90 31.86 -46.64
N PRO A 8 -19.11 31.81 -46.04
CA PRO A 8 -19.34 31.08 -44.81
C PRO A 8 -19.07 29.58 -45.02
N ALA A 9 -18.45 28.95 -44.02
CA ALA A 9 -18.21 27.51 -44.00
C ALA A 9 -19.55 26.73 -44.10
N PRO A 10 -19.58 25.58 -44.78
CA PRO A 10 -20.78 24.76 -44.85
C PRO A 10 -21.18 24.29 -43.45
N THR A 11 -22.46 24.49 -43.11
CA THR A 11 -23.06 24.00 -41.87
C THR A 11 -22.93 22.48 -41.80
N GLU A 12 -22.16 21.97 -40.83
CA GLU A 12 -22.14 20.54 -40.52
C GLU A 12 -23.57 20.05 -40.20
N PRO A 13 -23.98 18.87 -40.70
CA PRO A 13 -25.28 18.32 -40.36
C PRO A 13 -25.34 18.07 -38.85
N GLN A 14 -26.34 18.65 -38.18
CA GLN A 14 -26.66 18.37 -36.78
C GLN A 14 -26.75 16.85 -36.59
N ALA A 15 -25.82 16.30 -35.79
CA ALA A 15 -25.87 14.91 -35.38
C ALA A 15 -27.21 14.67 -34.69
N ALA A 16 -28.01 13.77 -35.24
CA ALA A 16 -29.28 13.35 -34.66
C ALA A 16 -29.04 12.87 -33.21
N GLU A 17 -29.71 13.49 -32.25
CA GLU A 17 -29.73 13.06 -30.86
C GLU A 17 -30.19 11.61 -30.81
N THR A 18 -29.25 10.70 -30.52
CA THR A 18 -29.56 9.30 -30.32
C THR A 18 -30.28 9.18 -28.98
N PRO A 19 -31.46 8.54 -28.90
CA PRO A 19 -32.23 8.48 -27.65
C PRO A 19 -31.39 7.82 -26.56
N SER A 20 -31.21 8.50 -25.42
CA SER A 20 -30.40 8.00 -24.32
C SER A 20 -31.04 6.72 -23.76
N ALA A 21 -30.30 5.62 -23.86
CA ALA A 21 -30.68 4.38 -23.18
C ALA A 21 -30.78 4.64 -21.66
N PRO A 22 -31.72 3.99 -20.95
CA PRO A 22 -31.83 4.15 -19.51
C PRO A 22 -30.49 3.79 -18.84
N THR A 23 -29.89 4.77 -18.16
CA THR A 23 -28.61 4.62 -17.49
C THR A 23 -28.75 3.63 -16.34
N LYS A 24 -28.05 2.49 -16.43
CA LYS A 24 -28.01 1.50 -15.33
C LYS A 24 -27.57 2.19 -14.03
N PRO A 25 -28.20 1.91 -12.87
CA PRO A 25 -27.78 2.50 -11.61
C PRO A 25 -26.35 2.05 -11.28
N ILE A 26 -25.51 3.00 -10.86
CA ILE A 26 -24.13 2.74 -10.47
C ILE A 26 -24.12 1.91 -9.18
N ARG A 27 -23.48 0.74 -9.24
CA ARG A 27 -23.20 -0.11 -8.08
C ARG A 27 -22.17 0.57 -7.18
N ARG A 28 -22.31 0.40 -5.88
CA ARG A 28 -21.38 0.93 -4.86
C ARG A 28 -21.11 -0.13 -3.81
N PRO A 29 -19.87 -0.24 -3.30
CA PRO A 29 -19.60 -1.06 -2.16
C PRO A 29 -20.34 -0.50 -0.93
N PRO A 30 -20.68 -1.35 0.04
CA PRO A 30 -21.26 -0.88 1.28
C PRO A 30 -20.22 -0.10 2.10
N VAL A 31 -20.70 0.85 2.91
CA VAL A 31 -19.92 1.52 3.97
C VAL A 31 -20.47 0.99 5.29
N LEU A 32 -19.67 0.23 6.02
CA LEU A 32 -20.13 -0.59 7.15
C LEU A 32 -19.66 -0.04 8.50
N PHE A 33 -19.71 1.29 8.67
CA PHE A 33 -19.24 1.99 9.87
C PHE A 33 -19.93 1.49 11.16
N ALA A 34 -21.26 1.35 11.15
CA ALA A 34 -22.00 0.78 12.29
C ALA A 34 -21.55 -0.64 12.69
N GLN A 35 -20.91 -1.40 11.79
CA GLN A 35 -20.39 -2.74 12.10
C GLN A 35 -18.95 -2.72 12.61
N THR A 36 -18.10 -1.82 12.10
CA THR A 36 -16.68 -1.72 12.48
C THR A 36 -16.52 -1.12 13.87
N GLN A 37 -17.33 -0.12 14.23
CA GLN A 37 -17.19 0.62 15.48
C GLN A 37 -17.33 -0.24 16.75
N PRO A 38 -18.33 -1.12 16.89
CA PRO A 38 -18.42 -2.03 18.04
C PRO A 38 -17.23 -3.01 18.14
N LEU A 39 -16.62 -3.39 17.01
CA LEU A 39 -15.44 -4.26 17.00
C LEU A 39 -14.20 -3.51 17.51
N ILE A 40 -13.99 -2.28 17.05
CA ILE A 40 -12.90 -1.41 17.51
C ILE A 40 -13.04 -1.16 19.02
N GLU A 41 -14.23 -0.81 19.51
CA GLU A 41 -14.45 -0.61 20.95
C GLU A 41 -14.16 -1.86 21.79
N ARG A 42 -14.44 -3.06 21.27
CA ARG A 42 -14.12 -4.33 21.93
C ARG A 42 -12.61 -4.60 21.92
N LEU A 43 -11.93 -4.30 20.82
CA LEU A 43 -10.47 -4.40 20.69
C LEU A 43 -9.77 -3.46 21.67
N GLU A 44 -10.18 -2.20 21.73
CA GLU A 44 -9.60 -1.20 22.63
C GLU A 44 -9.75 -1.60 24.10
N ARG A 45 -10.89 -2.18 24.47
CA ARG A 45 -11.12 -2.74 25.82
C ARG A 45 -10.26 -3.97 26.10
N ALA A 46 -10.03 -4.83 25.11
CA ALA A 46 -9.23 -6.04 25.28
C ALA A 46 -7.72 -5.72 25.37
N LEU A 47 -7.27 -4.70 24.64
CA LEU A 47 -5.87 -4.34 24.51
C LEU A 47 -5.43 -3.24 25.48
N ASP A 48 -6.39 -2.52 26.08
CA ASP A 48 -6.16 -1.36 26.95
C ASP A 48 -5.32 -0.28 26.26
N GLY A 49 -5.84 0.23 25.15
CA GLY A 49 -5.21 1.29 24.36
C GLY A 49 -6.02 1.67 23.12
N THR A 50 -5.58 2.71 22.41
CA THR A 50 -6.26 3.19 21.20
C THR A 50 -5.94 2.29 20.02
N VAL A 51 -6.95 1.83 19.29
CA VAL A 51 -6.77 0.99 18.11
C VAL A 51 -6.89 1.85 16.85
N VAL A 52 -5.84 1.86 16.03
CA VAL A 52 -5.82 2.50 14.73
C VAL A 52 -5.72 1.42 13.67
N SER A 53 -6.65 1.38 12.73
CA SER A 53 -6.64 0.43 11.62
C SER A 53 -6.07 1.09 10.37
N TYR A 54 -5.16 0.40 9.70
CA TYR A 54 -4.66 0.71 8.37
C TYR A 54 -4.84 -0.52 7.47
N TRP A 55 -5.86 -0.46 6.63
CA TRP A 55 -6.25 -1.56 5.75
C TRP A 55 -6.17 -1.13 4.29
N CYS A 56 -5.49 -1.95 3.48
CA CYS A 56 -5.42 -1.80 2.03
C CYS A 56 -6.05 -3.03 1.34
N SER A 57 -6.93 -2.78 0.39
CA SER A 57 -7.38 -3.83 -0.54
C SER A 57 -6.21 -4.37 -1.37
N ALA A 58 -6.36 -5.57 -1.94
CA ALA A 58 -5.32 -6.20 -2.77
C ALA A 58 -4.97 -5.44 -4.07
N LYS A 59 -5.67 -4.33 -4.36
CA LYS A 59 -5.45 -3.45 -5.52
C LYS A 59 -5.00 -2.06 -5.12
N ALA A 60 -4.76 -1.85 -3.83
CA ALA A 60 -4.24 -0.62 -3.29
C ALA A 60 -2.77 -0.82 -2.90
N SER A 61 -2.03 0.28 -2.96
CA SER A 61 -0.65 0.35 -2.51
C SER A 61 -0.57 1.40 -1.42
N MET A 62 0.26 1.15 -0.42
CA MET A 62 0.72 2.20 0.49
C MET A 62 1.43 3.28 -0.32
N ASP A 63 1.04 4.54 -0.11
CA ASP A 63 1.67 5.68 -0.77
C ASP A 63 1.62 6.95 0.09
N HIS A 64 2.27 8.02 -0.38
CA HIS A 64 2.37 9.27 0.37
C HIS A 64 1.04 9.98 0.66
N ASN A 65 -0.04 9.64 -0.06
CA ASN A 65 -1.38 10.18 0.19
C ASN A 65 -2.06 9.55 1.41
N ASP A 66 -1.45 8.53 2.03
CA ASP A 66 -1.97 7.87 3.24
C ASP A 66 -1.55 8.61 4.52
N VAL A 67 -0.52 9.46 4.44
CA VAL A 67 0.07 10.16 5.61
C VAL A 67 -0.90 11.20 6.20
N ALA A 68 -1.50 12.04 5.36
CA ALA A 68 -2.44 13.07 5.85
C ALA A 68 -3.75 12.47 6.42
N PRO A 69 -4.35 11.43 5.82
CA PRO A 69 -5.48 10.71 6.42
C PRO A 69 -5.12 10.07 7.76
N LEU A 70 -3.93 9.49 7.89
CA LEU A 70 -3.45 8.94 9.17
C LEU A 70 -3.34 10.03 10.25
N ASP A 71 -2.68 11.14 9.93
CA ASP A 71 -2.57 12.30 10.82
C ASP A 71 -3.96 12.82 11.22
N HIS A 72 -4.89 12.89 10.28
CA HIS A 72 -6.26 13.33 10.54
C HIS A 72 -7.00 12.40 11.51
N VAL A 73 -6.90 11.08 11.33
CA VAL A 73 -7.51 10.10 12.24
C VAL A 73 -6.92 10.22 13.65
N LEU A 74 -5.61 10.41 13.78
CA LEU A 74 -4.94 10.60 15.07
C LEU A 74 -5.37 11.91 15.75
N ARG A 75 -5.47 13.02 14.99
CA ARG A 75 -6.04 14.29 15.48
C ARG A 75 -7.45 14.12 16.01
N ARG A 76 -8.30 13.38 15.30
CA ARG A 76 -9.68 13.11 15.72
C ARG A 76 -9.73 12.26 16.98
N ALA A 77 -8.86 11.26 17.09
CA ALA A 77 -8.76 10.43 18.28
C ALA A 77 -8.40 11.27 19.52
N GLN A 78 -7.36 12.10 19.43
CA GLN A 78 -6.96 12.98 20.52
C GLN A 78 -8.05 14.03 20.82
N GLY A 79 -8.67 14.62 19.80
CA GLY A 79 -9.77 15.57 19.97
C GLY A 79 -11.01 14.98 20.67
N ALA A 80 -11.21 13.67 20.56
CA ALA A 80 -12.24 12.91 21.26
C ALA A 80 -11.80 12.46 22.68
N GLY A 81 -10.63 12.89 23.16
CA GLY A 81 -10.12 12.56 24.49
C GLY A 81 -9.47 11.18 24.61
N ARG A 82 -9.16 10.51 23.49
CA ARG A 82 -8.45 9.22 23.50
C ARG A 82 -6.98 9.45 23.82
N SER A 83 -6.40 8.61 24.68
CA SER A 83 -4.96 8.60 24.91
C SER A 83 -4.24 7.96 23.73
N LEU A 84 -3.20 8.63 23.22
CA LEU A 84 -2.31 8.12 22.19
C LEU A 84 -0.97 7.65 22.78
N GLU A 85 -0.86 7.53 24.11
CA GLU A 85 0.33 6.96 24.76
C GLU A 85 0.51 5.49 24.44
N ARG A 86 -0.58 4.77 24.14
CA ARG A 86 -0.54 3.36 23.74
C ARG A 86 -1.44 3.13 22.53
N VAL A 87 -0.81 2.94 21.36
CA VAL A 87 -1.47 2.76 20.07
C VAL A 87 -1.27 1.34 19.57
N PHE A 88 -2.36 0.67 19.27
CA PHE A 88 -2.40 -0.62 18.61
C PHE A 88 -2.73 -0.42 17.13
N LEU A 89 -1.76 -0.66 16.26
CA LEU A 89 -1.87 -0.43 14.82
C LEU A 89 -2.23 -1.73 14.11
N PHE A 90 -3.48 -1.90 13.71
CA PHE A 90 -3.87 -3.00 12.82
C PHE A 90 -3.38 -2.73 11.41
N ILE A 91 -2.50 -3.60 10.88
CA ILE A 91 -1.96 -3.50 9.53
C ILE A 91 -2.44 -4.67 8.68
N LYS A 92 -3.02 -4.35 7.52
CA LYS A 92 -3.26 -5.29 6.43
C LYS A 92 -2.92 -4.59 5.12
N SER A 93 -1.84 -4.99 4.45
CA SER A 93 -1.44 -4.38 3.17
C SER A 93 -0.41 -5.23 2.42
N ASP A 94 -0.53 -5.23 1.09
CA ASP A 94 0.43 -5.86 0.15
C ASP A 94 1.70 -4.99 -0.08
N GLY A 95 1.82 -3.87 0.64
CA GLY A 95 2.99 -3.00 0.58
C GLY A 95 2.79 -1.78 -0.30
N GLY A 96 3.90 -1.27 -0.88
CA GLY A 96 3.90 -0.02 -1.63
C GLY A 96 5.19 0.77 -1.47
N GLN A 97 5.09 2.07 -1.20
CA GLN A 97 6.25 2.95 -1.07
C GLN A 97 6.83 2.91 0.35
N GLY A 98 8.05 2.38 0.50
CA GLY A 98 8.73 2.36 1.81
C GLY A 98 8.95 3.75 2.42
N THR A 99 9.10 4.79 1.59
CA THR A 99 9.18 6.18 2.07
C THR A 99 7.87 6.65 2.70
N ALA A 100 6.72 6.11 2.28
CA ALA A 100 5.44 6.39 2.92
C ALA A 100 5.37 5.73 4.30
N ALA A 101 5.88 4.49 4.44
CA ALA A 101 5.98 3.80 5.73
C ALA A 101 6.82 4.60 6.75
N LEU A 102 7.97 5.16 6.33
CA LEU A 102 8.77 6.03 7.19
C LEU A 102 7.98 7.29 7.60
N ARG A 103 7.31 7.96 6.67
CA ARG A 103 6.50 9.16 6.99
C ARG A 103 5.34 8.83 7.93
N MET A 104 4.66 7.71 7.71
CA MET A 104 3.58 7.23 8.60
C MET A 104 4.12 6.90 9.99
N THR A 105 5.27 6.24 10.09
CA THR A 105 5.96 5.97 11.37
C THR A 105 6.29 7.27 12.10
N ASN A 106 6.89 8.24 11.40
CA ASN A 106 7.21 9.54 11.98
C ASN A 106 5.95 10.27 12.47
N THR A 107 4.85 10.21 11.71
CA THR A 107 3.55 10.76 12.13
C THR A 107 3.04 10.06 13.38
N LEU A 108 3.03 8.72 13.42
CA LEU A 108 2.61 7.98 14.61
C LEU A 108 3.45 8.35 15.83
N ARG A 109 4.78 8.36 15.69
CA ARG A 109 5.72 8.71 16.77
C ARG A 109 5.57 10.16 17.25
N HIS A 110 5.20 11.09 16.36
CA HIS A 110 4.84 12.44 16.76
C HIS A 110 3.63 12.47 17.70
N TRP A 111 2.59 11.67 17.41
CA TRP A 111 1.36 11.63 18.20
C TRP A 111 1.50 10.80 19.47
N THR A 112 2.26 9.71 19.46
CA THR A 112 2.50 8.90 20.65
C THR A 112 3.49 9.55 21.61
N GLY A 113 4.37 10.42 21.10
CA GLY A 113 5.44 11.03 21.88
C GLY A 113 6.60 10.08 22.15
N PRO A 114 7.64 10.56 22.86
CA PRO A 114 8.87 9.81 23.11
C PRO A 114 8.67 8.59 24.02
N ASP A 115 7.73 8.67 24.97
CA ASP A 115 7.44 7.60 25.93
C ASP A 115 6.24 6.73 25.49
N GLY A 116 5.67 7.01 24.32
CA GLY A 116 4.50 6.31 23.80
C GLY A 116 4.86 4.97 23.15
N GLN A 117 3.97 4.00 23.32
CA GLN A 117 4.10 2.65 22.79
C GLN A 117 3.19 2.45 21.57
N ILE A 118 3.77 1.90 20.50
CA ILE A 118 3.10 1.42 19.31
C ILE A 118 3.26 -0.10 19.26
N VAL A 119 2.14 -0.82 19.12
CA VAL A 119 2.14 -2.27 18.89
C VAL A 119 1.49 -2.55 17.54
N ALA A 120 2.22 -3.15 16.62
CA ALA A 120 1.68 -3.57 15.33
C ALA A 120 0.89 -4.87 15.49
N LEU A 121 -0.35 -4.90 15.01
CA LEU A 121 -1.23 -6.07 15.02
C LEU A 121 -1.35 -6.61 13.60
N ILE A 122 -0.84 -7.82 13.38
CA ILE A 122 -0.71 -8.46 12.06
C ILE A 122 -1.54 -9.75 12.04
N PRO A 123 -2.87 -9.66 11.87
CA PRO A 123 -3.75 -10.84 11.74
C PRO A 123 -3.69 -11.47 10.34
N PHE A 124 -3.18 -10.74 9.33
CA PHE A 124 -3.09 -11.16 7.93
C PHE A 124 -1.72 -10.74 7.33
N GLU A 125 -1.67 -10.36 6.06
CA GLU A 125 -0.45 -9.91 5.40
C GLU A 125 -0.08 -8.46 5.74
N ALA A 126 1.19 -8.25 6.10
CA ALA A 126 1.85 -6.95 6.06
C ALA A 126 3.13 -7.06 5.24
N ALA A 127 3.00 -6.96 3.92
CA ALA A 127 4.08 -7.20 2.98
C ALA A 127 4.87 -5.92 2.64
N SER A 128 6.17 -6.06 2.36
CA SER A 128 7.04 -5.04 1.78
C SER A 128 7.00 -3.72 2.59
N ALA A 129 6.53 -2.60 2.03
CA ALA A 129 6.39 -1.35 2.78
C ALA A 129 5.50 -1.45 4.03
N ALA A 130 4.54 -2.37 4.08
CA ALA A 130 3.75 -2.62 5.28
C ALA A 130 4.56 -3.36 6.36
N THR A 131 5.51 -4.22 5.97
CA THR A 131 6.53 -4.74 6.90
C THR A 131 7.34 -3.58 7.47
N MET A 132 7.79 -2.65 6.62
CA MET A 132 8.51 -1.45 7.10
C MET A 132 7.67 -0.64 8.09
N LEU A 133 6.38 -0.46 7.87
CA LEU A 133 5.50 0.22 8.84
C LEU A 133 5.41 -0.55 10.16
N ALA A 134 5.33 -1.88 10.11
CA ALA A 134 5.33 -2.73 11.31
C ALA A 134 6.66 -2.63 12.08
N LEU A 135 7.80 -2.45 11.39
CA LEU A 135 9.09 -2.20 12.03
C LEU A 135 9.12 -0.90 12.85
N GLY A 136 8.20 0.04 12.58
CA GLY A 136 8.09 1.28 13.34
C GLY A 136 7.44 1.11 14.71
N ALA A 137 6.86 -0.07 14.99
CA ALA A 137 6.25 -0.41 16.27
C ALA A 137 7.28 -1.03 17.24
N ASP A 138 7.09 -0.79 18.54
CA ASP A 138 7.94 -1.32 19.61
C ASP A 138 7.80 -2.84 19.75
N ALA A 139 6.61 -3.37 19.47
CA ALA A 139 6.33 -4.80 19.40
C ALA A 139 5.41 -5.13 18.22
N ILE A 140 5.54 -6.36 17.69
CA ILE A 140 4.76 -6.87 16.57
C ILE A 140 4.01 -8.12 17.01
N HIS A 141 2.69 -8.04 17.11
CA HIS A 141 1.86 -9.19 17.41
C HIS A 141 1.37 -9.83 16.11
N ILE A 142 1.73 -11.09 15.89
CA ILE A 142 1.44 -11.82 14.65
C ILE A 142 0.43 -12.94 14.95
N GLY A 143 -0.66 -12.97 14.18
CA GLY A 143 -1.73 -13.97 14.29
C GLY A 143 -1.40 -15.26 13.54
N PRO A 144 -2.22 -16.31 13.69
CA PRO A 144 -2.00 -17.60 13.01
C PRO A 144 -2.03 -17.50 11.48
N LEU A 145 -2.78 -16.55 10.92
CA LEU A 145 -2.83 -16.25 9.49
C LEU A 145 -1.86 -15.13 9.08
N GLY A 146 -1.19 -14.52 10.06
CA GLY A 146 -0.38 -13.34 9.89
C GLY A 146 1.02 -13.62 9.39
N TYR A 147 1.55 -12.75 8.54
CA TYR A 147 2.94 -12.79 8.12
C TYR A 147 3.47 -11.41 7.68
N LEU A 148 4.76 -11.20 7.89
CA LEU A 148 5.53 -10.13 7.25
C LEU A 148 6.17 -10.67 5.95
N SER A 149 6.72 -9.81 5.09
CA SER A 149 7.48 -10.26 3.92
C SER A 149 8.84 -9.58 3.83
N ALA A 150 9.65 -10.04 2.87
CA ALA A 150 10.88 -9.36 2.53
C ALA A 150 10.59 -7.92 2.05
N VAL A 151 11.57 -7.04 2.25
CA VAL A 151 11.50 -5.62 1.90
C VAL A 151 12.37 -5.26 0.70
N ASP A 152 12.98 -6.26 0.06
CA ASP A 152 13.77 -6.06 -1.16
C ASP A 152 12.97 -5.31 -2.23
N THR A 153 13.62 -4.38 -2.90
CA THR A 153 12.96 -3.53 -3.89
C THR A 153 13.32 -4.00 -5.29
N SER A 154 12.28 -4.31 -6.07
CA SER A 154 12.39 -4.43 -7.52
C SER A 154 11.91 -3.14 -8.19
N ILE A 155 12.55 -2.76 -9.30
CA ILE A 155 12.19 -1.55 -10.03
C ILE A 155 11.96 -1.82 -11.51
N ARG A 156 10.95 -1.16 -12.08
CA ARG A 156 10.77 -1.05 -13.54
C ARG A 156 11.39 0.26 -13.99
N HIS A 157 12.63 0.20 -14.47
CA HIS A 157 13.36 1.36 -14.97
C HIS A 157 13.00 1.62 -16.45
N PRO A 158 13.02 2.87 -16.97
CA PRO A 158 12.81 3.13 -18.40
C PRO A 158 13.75 2.35 -19.32
N LEU A 159 14.95 2.03 -18.82
CA LEU A 159 15.98 1.23 -19.49
C LEU A 159 15.99 -0.25 -19.06
N SER A 160 14.92 -0.73 -18.40
CA SER A 160 14.72 -2.16 -18.15
C SER A 160 14.51 -2.92 -19.47
N PRO A 161 14.83 -4.23 -19.48
CA PRO A 161 14.43 -5.13 -20.56
C PRO A 161 12.91 -5.08 -20.80
N VAL A 162 12.50 -5.45 -22.00
CA VAL A 162 11.08 -5.58 -22.36
C VAL A 162 10.72 -7.04 -22.55
N ASP A 163 9.52 -7.43 -22.13
CA ASP A 163 8.99 -8.78 -22.37
C ASP A 163 8.37 -8.91 -23.77
N ALA A 164 7.81 -10.09 -24.07
CA ALA A 164 7.15 -10.37 -25.35
C ALA A 164 5.90 -9.50 -25.62
N ARG A 165 5.40 -8.79 -24.60
CA ARG A 165 4.26 -7.87 -24.70
C ARG A 165 4.69 -6.41 -24.80
N SER A 166 6.00 -6.15 -24.97
CA SER A 166 6.61 -4.81 -24.95
C SER A 166 6.50 -4.10 -23.60
N GLU A 167 6.27 -4.84 -22.51
CA GLU A 167 6.19 -4.28 -21.16
C GLU A 167 7.56 -4.30 -20.48
N LYS A 168 7.86 -3.26 -19.71
CA LYS A 168 9.14 -3.16 -18.98
C LYS A 168 9.19 -4.20 -17.86
N VAL A 169 10.21 -5.05 -17.88
CA VAL A 169 10.44 -6.08 -16.87
C VAL A 169 11.00 -5.44 -15.59
N SER A 170 10.49 -5.86 -14.43
CA SER A 170 11.05 -5.44 -13.15
C SER A 170 12.37 -6.17 -12.93
N ILE A 171 13.36 -5.47 -12.42
CA ILE A 171 14.66 -6.04 -12.04
C ILE A 171 14.88 -5.81 -10.55
N SER A 172 15.31 -6.85 -9.83
CA SER A 172 15.68 -6.75 -8.41
C SER A 172 17.19 -6.82 -8.21
N HIS A 173 17.66 -6.27 -7.09
CA HIS A 173 19.09 -6.30 -6.75
C HIS A 173 19.55 -7.71 -6.43
N ASP A 174 18.74 -8.44 -5.68
CA ASP A 174 19.02 -9.81 -5.28
C ASP A 174 19.16 -10.73 -6.50
N GLU A 175 18.30 -10.63 -7.52
CA GLU A 175 18.44 -11.41 -8.76
C GLU A 175 19.77 -11.14 -9.46
N LEU A 176 20.19 -9.87 -9.58
CA LEU A 176 21.47 -9.51 -10.20
C LEU A 176 22.66 -10.10 -9.42
N VAL A 177 22.63 -9.99 -8.09
CA VAL A 177 23.66 -10.56 -7.20
C VAL A 177 23.69 -12.08 -7.30
N ARG A 178 22.53 -12.74 -7.37
CA ARG A 178 22.44 -14.21 -7.54
C ARG A 178 23.04 -14.66 -8.85
N VAL A 179 22.79 -13.95 -9.96
CA VAL A 179 23.40 -14.28 -11.26
C VAL A 179 24.93 -14.18 -11.17
N VAL A 180 25.47 -13.09 -10.59
CA VAL A 180 26.92 -12.94 -10.40
C VAL A 180 27.49 -14.02 -9.49
N ARG A 181 26.77 -14.39 -8.42
CA ARG A 181 27.18 -15.47 -7.50
C ARG A 181 27.19 -16.83 -8.19
N LEU A 182 26.14 -17.17 -8.94
CA LEU A 182 26.06 -18.42 -9.71
C LEU A 182 27.17 -18.50 -10.75
N TRP A 183 27.45 -17.40 -11.43
CA TRP A 183 28.60 -17.28 -12.34
C TRP A 183 29.92 -17.53 -11.61
N GLY A 184 30.11 -16.95 -10.42
CA GLY A 184 31.27 -17.19 -9.57
C GLY A 184 31.42 -18.66 -9.14
N GLN A 185 30.33 -19.33 -8.80
CA GLN A 185 30.32 -20.74 -8.39
C GLN A 185 30.66 -21.67 -9.56
N ALA A 186 30.07 -21.44 -10.74
CA ALA A 186 30.40 -22.19 -11.95
C ALA A 186 31.87 -22.02 -12.39
N ARG A 187 32.51 -20.90 -12.00
CA ARG A 187 33.92 -20.59 -12.31
C ARG A 187 34.94 -21.29 -11.43
N ALA A 188 34.57 -21.80 -10.25
CA ALA A 188 35.49 -22.56 -9.41
C ALA A 188 36.06 -23.80 -10.13
N GLU A 189 35.49 -24.17 -11.28
CA GLU A 189 35.88 -25.29 -12.14
C GLU A 189 36.67 -24.88 -13.41
N SER A 190 36.89 -23.59 -13.70
CA SER A 190 37.54 -23.16 -14.96
C SER A 190 38.30 -21.82 -14.82
N ALA A 191 39.63 -21.90 -14.83
CA ALA A 191 40.53 -20.77 -14.69
C ALA A 191 40.78 -20.07 -16.04
N SER A 192 39.95 -19.09 -16.41
CA SER A 192 40.28 -17.96 -17.32
C SER A 192 39.04 -17.44 -18.05
N ASP A 193 38.23 -16.58 -17.43
CA ASP A 193 37.26 -15.76 -18.19
C ASP A 193 36.98 -14.41 -17.49
N PRO A 194 36.63 -13.32 -18.22
CA PRO A 194 36.58 -11.97 -17.70
C PRO A 194 35.35 -11.73 -16.80
N ASN A 195 35.28 -10.52 -16.27
CA ASN A 195 34.19 -10.01 -15.44
C ASN A 195 32.79 -10.23 -16.10
N PRO A 196 31.80 -10.86 -15.43
CA PRO A 196 30.47 -11.14 -16.00
C PRO A 196 29.67 -9.88 -16.34
N TRP A 197 30.01 -8.73 -15.77
CA TRP A 197 29.30 -7.48 -16.01
C TRP A 197 29.27 -7.08 -17.49
N GLY A 198 30.34 -7.35 -18.25
CA GLY A 198 30.37 -7.04 -19.69
C GLY A 198 29.28 -7.78 -20.48
N ALA A 199 29.02 -9.05 -20.14
CA ALA A 199 27.95 -9.83 -20.74
C ALA A 199 26.56 -9.37 -20.25
N LEU A 200 26.42 -9.09 -18.95
CA LEU A 200 25.16 -8.60 -18.37
C LEU A 200 24.74 -7.25 -18.98
N PHE A 201 25.68 -6.35 -19.26
CA PHE A 201 25.39 -5.03 -19.84
C PHE A 201 24.78 -5.09 -21.25
N GLN A 202 24.91 -6.23 -21.95
CA GLN A 202 24.24 -6.45 -23.23
C GLN A 202 22.73 -6.72 -23.06
N HIS A 203 22.32 -7.16 -21.87
CA HIS A 203 20.93 -7.52 -21.57
C HIS A 203 20.25 -6.52 -20.65
N ILE A 204 21.00 -5.92 -19.71
CA ILE A 204 20.49 -4.99 -18.71
C ILE A 204 21.33 -3.73 -18.74
N HIS A 205 20.69 -2.59 -19.02
CA HIS A 205 21.39 -1.32 -19.12
C HIS A 205 22.11 -0.95 -17.80
N PRO A 206 23.37 -0.48 -17.82
CA PRO A 206 24.13 -0.15 -16.60
C PRO A 206 23.43 0.85 -15.66
N LEU A 207 22.75 1.87 -16.20
CA LEU A 207 21.93 2.79 -15.40
C LEU A 207 20.77 2.11 -14.66
N ALA A 208 20.20 1.04 -15.23
CA ALA A 208 19.16 0.25 -14.58
C ALA A 208 19.75 -0.55 -13.40
N ILE A 209 20.94 -1.13 -13.57
CA ILE A 209 21.70 -1.79 -12.50
C ILE A 209 22.00 -0.80 -11.37
N GLY A 210 22.52 0.39 -11.70
CA GLY A 210 22.78 1.42 -10.71
C GLY A 210 21.51 1.94 -10.03
N ALA A 211 20.36 1.94 -10.71
CA ALA A 211 19.08 2.30 -10.10
C ALA A 211 18.58 1.22 -9.12
N VAL A 212 18.78 -0.05 -9.44
CA VAL A 212 18.46 -1.19 -8.57
C VAL A 212 19.31 -1.18 -7.30
N ASP A 213 20.62 -0.94 -7.43
CA ASP A 213 21.54 -0.78 -6.29
C ASP A 213 21.10 0.35 -5.33
N ARG A 214 20.74 1.51 -5.88
CA ARG A 214 20.18 2.61 -5.09
C ARG A 214 18.87 2.23 -4.40
N ALA A 215 17.98 1.51 -5.08
CA ALA A 215 16.70 1.08 -4.53
C ALA A 215 16.89 0.11 -3.35
N SER A 216 17.83 -0.84 -3.47
CA SER A 216 18.19 -1.76 -2.40
C SER A 216 18.80 -1.01 -1.20
N SER A 217 19.76 -0.11 -1.45
CA SER A 217 20.37 0.73 -0.42
C SER A 217 19.34 1.60 0.31
N LEU A 218 18.36 2.13 -0.43
CA LEU A 218 17.26 2.88 0.15
C LEU A 218 16.41 2.01 1.08
N SER A 219 16.09 0.77 0.69
CA SER A 219 15.31 -0.15 1.53
C SER A 219 16.01 -0.43 2.87
N ILE A 220 17.32 -0.70 2.85
CA ILE A 220 18.09 -0.95 4.06
C ILE A 220 18.08 0.31 4.93
N LYS A 221 18.38 1.48 4.34
CA LYS A 221 18.35 2.76 5.05
C LYS A 221 17.00 3.04 5.70
N LEU A 222 15.90 2.83 4.98
CA LEU A 222 14.54 3.04 5.50
C LEU A 222 14.26 2.13 6.69
N CYS A 223 14.58 0.83 6.60
CA CYS A 223 14.36 -0.09 7.71
C CYS A 223 15.19 0.28 8.94
N THR A 224 16.47 0.63 8.75
CA THR A 224 17.34 1.06 9.84
C THR A 224 16.84 2.35 10.49
N GLU A 225 16.42 3.34 9.70
CA GLU A 225 15.87 4.60 10.21
C GLU A 225 14.57 4.36 10.99
N ILE A 226 13.67 3.54 10.45
CA ILE A 226 12.38 3.21 11.09
C ILE A 226 12.59 2.48 12.42
N LEU A 227 13.49 1.48 12.44
CA LEU A 227 13.83 0.78 13.68
C LEU A 227 14.46 1.72 14.72
N GLY A 228 15.25 2.70 14.27
CA GLY A 228 15.91 3.69 15.14
C GLY A 228 14.96 4.60 15.91
N TYR A 229 13.65 4.58 15.65
CA TYR A 229 12.67 5.29 16.49
C TYR A 229 12.45 4.66 17.87
N HIS A 230 12.81 3.39 18.06
CA HIS A 230 12.58 2.66 19.31
C HIS A 230 13.66 1.64 19.68
N LEU A 231 14.47 1.22 18.71
CA LEU A 231 15.56 0.29 18.94
C LEU A 231 16.89 1.05 19.10
N ASP A 232 17.35 1.16 20.35
CA ASP A 232 18.60 1.86 20.70
C ASP A 232 19.88 1.18 20.19
N ASP A 233 19.80 -0.09 19.79
CA ASP A 233 20.95 -0.87 19.29
C ASP A 233 21.07 -0.73 17.75
N PRO A 234 21.99 0.13 17.24
CA PRO A 234 22.14 0.36 15.81
C PRO A 234 22.69 -0.87 15.06
N GLU A 235 23.48 -1.72 15.72
CA GLU A 235 24.02 -2.93 15.10
C GLU A 235 22.90 -3.95 14.88
N ARG A 236 22.04 -4.14 15.89
CA ARG A 236 20.84 -4.97 15.77
C ARG A 236 19.88 -4.43 14.73
N ALA A 237 19.65 -3.11 14.69
CA ALA A 237 18.80 -2.48 13.67
C ALA A 237 19.34 -2.73 12.25
N ALA A 238 20.65 -2.58 12.04
CA ALA A 238 21.30 -2.87 10.77
C ALA A 238 21.23 -4.36 10.38
N ALA A 239 21.39 -5.27 11.34
CA ALA A 239 21.29 -6.71 11.12
C ALA A 239 19.87 -7.12 10.68
N ILE A 240 18.84 -6.63 11.38
CA ILE A 240 17.42 -6.87 11.02
C ILE A 240 17.14 -6.33 9.61
N ALA A 241 17.52 -5.08 9.32
CA ALA A 241 17.31 -4.45 8.03
C ALA A 241 17.97 -5.22 6.88
N LYS A 242 19.18 -5.74 7.10
CA LYS A 242 19.89 -6.58 6.13
C LYS A 242 19.20 -7.92 5.92
N ALA A 243 18.78 -8.59 7.00
CA ALA A 243 18.09 -9.88 6.92
C ALA A 243 16.79 -9.77 6.11
N LEU A 244 15.98 -8.75 6.40
CA LEU A 244 14.72 -8.47 5.67
C LEU A 244 14.92 -8.17 4.19
N ASN A 245 16.09 -7.65 3.80
CA ASN A 245 16.38 -7.26 2.43
C ASN A 245 17.07 -8.38 1.60
N ALA A 246 17.89 -9.23 2.23
CA ALA A 246 18.79 -10.12 1.48
C ALA A 246 18.68 -11.62 1.79
N ASP A 247 18.13 -12.00 2.95
CA ASP A 247 18.21 -13.40 3.41
C ASP A 247 17.09 -14.29 2.85
N TYR A 248 16.10 -13.70 2.19
CA TYR A 248 14.92 -14.40 1.69
C TYR A 248 15.00 -14.67 0.18
N PRO A 249 14.58 -15.86 -0.29
CA PRO A 249 14.73 -16.27 -1.69
C PRO A 249 13.69 -15.65 -2.63
N ALA A 250 12.66 -15.00 -2.09
CA ALA A 250 11.58 -14.38 -2.86
C ALA A 250 11.01 -13.20 -2.08
N HIS A 251 10.59 -12.14 -2.81
CA HIS A 251 9.95 -10.97 -2.21
C HIS A 251 8.71 -11.33 -1.37
N GLY A 252 7.92 -12.29 -1.87
CA GLY A 252 6.72 -12.81 -1.18
C GLY A 252 6.98 -13.92 -0.17
N TYR A 253 8.23 -14.13 0.28
CA TYR A 253 8.52 -15.13 1.31
C TYR A 253 7.81 -14.77 2.63
N PRO A 254 6.98 -15.67 3.20
CA PRO A 254 6.24 -15.38 4.42
C PRO A 254 7.15 -15.47 5.65
N ILE A 255 7.39 -14.33 6.27
CA ILE A 255 8.09 -14.20 7.55
C ILE A 255 7.04 -14.37 8.65
N THR A 256 6.86 -15.61 9.08
CA THR A 256 5.96 -16.00 10.18
C THR A 256 6.49 -15.53 11.54
N LEU A 257 5.68 -15.64 12.60
CA LEU A 257 6.09 -15.30 13.97
C LEU A 257 7.46 -15.87 14.37
N ARG A 258 7.67 -17.17 14.15
CA ARG A 258 8.93 -17.85 14.48
C ARG A 258 10.12 -17.25 13.74
N GLU A 259 9.89 -16.84 12.50
CA GLU A 259 10.92 -16.23 11.66
C GLU A 259 11.21 -14.79 12.07
N ALA A 260 10.18 -14.00 12.36
CA ALA A 260 10.30 -12.64 12.88
C ALA A 260 11.13 -12.62 14.18
N GLN A 261 10.87 -13.56 15.09
CA GLN A 261 11.67 -13.75 16.30
C GLN A 261 13.12 -14.15 15.98
N ARG A 262 13.33 -15.05 15.01
CA ARG A 262 14.66 -15.53 14.61
C ARG A 262 15.56 -14.41 14.08
N ILE A 263 14.99 -13.46 13.33
CA ILE A 263 15.74 -12.30 12.80
C ILE A 263 15.91 -11.17 13.82
N GLY A 264 15.33 -11.29 15.02
CA GLY A 264 15.54 -10.37 16.11
C GLY A 264 14.48 -9.28 16.27
N LEU A 265 13.31 -9.40 15.65
CA LEU A 265 12.16 -8.52 15.94
C LEU A 265 11.56 -8.88 17.31
N ASP A 266 11.05 -7.87 18.05
CA ASP A 266 10.18 -8.12 19.21
C ASP A 266 8.79 -8.55 18.71
N ALA A 267 8.70 -9.83 18.36
CA ALA A 267 7.50 -10.42 17.80
C ALA A 267 6.86 -11.42 18.77
N GLN A 268 5.55 -11.29 18.96
CA GLN A 268 4.75 -12.09 19.89
C GLN A 268 3.51 -12.65 19.18
N ALA A 269 2.92 -13.71 19.73
CA ALA A 269 1.64 -14.20 19.22
C ALA A 269 0.52 -13.19 19.55
N LEU A 270 -0.40 -12.96 18.62
CA LEU A 270 -1.64 -12.24 18.93
C LEU A 270 -2.41 -12.98 20.03
N ASP A 271 -2.96 -12.21 20.99
CA ASP A 271 -3.93 -12.74 21.94
C ASP A 271 -5.13 -13.34 21.18
N PRO A 272 -5.63 -14.53 21.53
CA PRO A 272 -6.70 -15.19 20.78
C PRO A 272 -7.99 -14.36 20.67
N VAL A 273 -8.34 -13.58 21.69
CA VAL A 273 -9.55 -12.74 21.66
C VAL A 273 -9.34 -11.54 20.74
N ALA A 274 -8.16 -10.92 20.80
CA ALA A 274 -7.80 -9.84 19.89
C ALA A 274 -7.71 -10.33 18.43
N ASP A 275 -7.12 -11.50 18.18
CA ASP A 275 -7.03 -12.12 16.85
C ASP A 275 -8.43 -12.35 16.25
N GLU A 276 -9.36 -12.93 17.02
CA GLU A 276 -10.72 -13.17 16.55
C GLU A 276 -11.43 -11.87 16.14
N LEU A 277 -11.30 -10.82 16.96
CA LEU A 277 -11.87 -9.51 16.69
C LEU A 277 -11.24 -8.83 15.47
N LEU A 278 -9.92 -8.91 15.31
CA LEU A 278 -9.20 -8.38 14.16
C LEU A 278 -9.59 -9.11 12.87
N VAL A 279 -9.77 -10.43 12.93
CA VAL A 279 -10.24 -11.22 11.79
C VAL A 279 -11.68 -10.84 11.43
N GLN A 280 -12.55 -10.62 12.42
CA GLN A 280 -13.91 -10.11 12.17
C GLN A 280 -13.88 -8.72 11.53
N LEU A 281 -13.07 -7.80 12.05
CA LEU A 281 -12.91 -6.45 11.51
C LEU A 281 -12.37 -6.47 10.07
N GLY A 282 -11.36 -7.30 9.80
CA GLY A 282 -10.81 -7.48 8.46
C GLY A 282 -11.81 -8.05 7.45
N ARG A 283 -12.76 -8.89 7.88
CA ARG A 283 -13.85 -9.38 7.02
C ARG A 283 -14.82 -8.25 6.65
N VAL A 284 -15.17 -7.40 7.60
CA VAL A 284 -16.02 -6.22 7.33
C VAL A 284 -15.31 -5.28 6.35
N TYR A 285 -14.01 -5.02 6.53
CA TYR A 285 -13.22 -4.25 5.57
C TYR A 285 -13.14 -4.91 4.19
N ALA A 286 -12.99 -6.23 4.13
CA ALA A 286 -12.99 -6.96 2.86
C ALA A 286 -14.33 -6.86 2.12
N GLU A 287 -15.47 -6.83 2.84
CA GLU A 287 -16.80 -6.60 2.27
C GLU A 287 -16.92 -5.17 1.71
N MET A 288 -16.47 -4.16 2.46
CA MET A 288 -16.39 -2.77 1.99
C MET A 288 -15.46 -2.62 0.77
N GLY A 289 -14.37 -3.39 0.72
CA GLY A 289 -13.38 -3.33 -0.35
C GLY A 289 -13.74 -4.08 -1.63
N GLN A 290 -14.96 -4.63 -1.73
CA GLN A 290 -15.41 -5.33 -2.94
C GLN A 290 -15.51 -4.37 -4.12
N ARG A 291 -15.23 -4.91 -5.31
CA ARG A 291 -15.47 -4.21 -6.57
C ARG A 291 -16.96 -4.07 -6.84
N ALA A 292 -17.39 -2.86 -7.14
CA ALA A 292 -18.74 -2.55 -7.57
C ALA A 292 -18.74 -1.94 -8.99
N ASP A 293 -18.12 -2.64 -9.94
CA ASP A 293 -18.10 -2.17 -11.34
C ASP A 293 -19.50 -2.27 -11.97
N THR A 294 -19.85 -1.25 -12.76
CA THR A 294 -21.11 -1.17 -13.51
C THR A 294 -20.81 -1.10 -15.00
N ASP A 295 -21.00 -2.22 -15.70
CA ASP A 295 -20.79 -2.29 -17.15
C ASP A 295 -21.98 -1.69 -17.91
N PHE A 296 -21.73 -0.63 -18.68
CA PHE A 296 -22.74 -0.02 -19.55
C PHE A 296 -22.77 -0.72 -20.90
N ASP A 297 -21.59 -0.89 -21.51
CA ASP A 297 -21.38 -1.57 -22.79
C ASP A 297 -19.92 -2.09 -22.90
N PRO A 298 -19.52 -2.79 -23.98
CA PRO A 298 -18.16 -3.35 -24.11
C PRO A 298 -17.01 -2.34 -24.06
N ARG A 299 -17.28 -1.04 -24.23
CA ARG A 299 -16.31 0.05 -24.25
C ARG A 299 -16.47 1.02 -23.09
N ASN A 300 -17.53 0.89 -22.28
CA ASN A 300 -17.81 1.82 -21.19
C ASN A 300 -18.22 1.08 -19.90
N TYR A 301 -17.50 1.34 -18.82
CA TYR A 301 -17.90 0.90 -17.48
C TYR A 301 -17.58 1.95 -16.43
N HIS A 302 -18.33 1.95 -15.34
CA HIS A 302 -18.03 2.74 -14.15
C HIS A 302 -17.34 1.85 -13.11
N SER A 303 -16.24 2.34 -12.53
CA SER A 303 -15.54 1.66 -11.45
C SER A 303 -15.79 2.36 -10.12
N ASN A 304 -16.35 1.61 -9.18
CA ASN A 304 -16.56 2.04 -7.81
C ASN A 304 -15.99 1.00 -6.84
N GLU A 305 -15.03 1.39 -6.01
CA GLU A 305 -14.41 0.49 -5.02
C GLU A 305 -13.76 1.28 -3.88
N ILE A 306 -13.85 0.76 -2.66
CA ILE A 306 -13.09 1.28 -1.52
C ILE A 306 -11.74 0.57 -1.52
N ARG A 307 -10.66 1.36 -1.65
CA ARG A 307 -9.30 0.80 -1.80
C ARG A 307 -8.52 0.79 -0.50
N LYS A 308 -8.72 1.78 0.35
CA LYS A 308 -7.97 1.97 1.59
C LYS A 308 -8.93 2.42 2.69
N ILE A 309 -8.68 1.97 3.91
CA ILE A 309 -9.43 2.37 5.11
C ILE A 309 -8.42 2.72 6.19
N ILE A 310 -8.60 3.89 6.81
CA ILE A 310 -7.90 4.29 8.03
C ILE A 310 -8.95 4.65 9.07
N GLU A 311 -8.96 3.96 10.20
CA GLU A 311 -10.07 4.06 11.16
C GLU A 311 -9.58 4.06 12.60
N VAL A 312 -10.27 4.83 13.43
CA VAL A 312 -10.19 4.82 14.90
C VAL A 312 -11.61 4.84 15.45
N GLY A 313 -11.81 4.54 16.73
CA GLY A 313 -13.13 4.64 17.31
C GLY A 313 -13.68 6.08 17.23
N GLY A 314 -14.86 6.21 16.62
CA GLY A 314 -15.59 7.44 16.33
C GLY A 314 -15.45 7.95 14.90
N VAL A 315 -14.41 7.54 14.15
CA VAL A 315 -14.12 8.09 12.81
C VAL A 315 -13.53 7.04 11.87
N GLN A 316 -14.13 6.88 10.70
CA GLN A 316 -13.60 6.06 9.60
C GLN A 316 -13.29 6.93 8.39
N LEU A 317 -12.05 6.86 7.92
CA LEU A 317 -11.66 7.38 6.61
C LEU A 317 -11.55 6.24 5.62
N TYR A 318 -12.02 6.45 4.40
CA TYR A 318 -11.78 5.52 3.31
C TYR A 318 -11.48 6.24 2.00
N TYR A 319 -10.58 5.67 1.20
CA TYR A 319 -10.32 6.14 -0.15
C TYR A 319 -11.21 5.38 -1.13
N GLN A 320 -12.13 6.08 -1.76
CA GLN A 320 -13.04 5.52 -2.76
C GLN A 320 -12.56 5.90 -4.15
N VAL A 321 -12.39 4.90 -5.00
CA VAL A 321 -12.31 5.09 -6.44
C VAL A 321 -13.72 5.21 -6.98
N ASP A 322 -13.96 6.27 -7.76
CA ASP A 322 -15.25 6.62 -8.33
C ASP A 322 -14.97 7.28 -9.69
N ARG A 323 -14.91 6.48 -10.76
CA ARG A 323 -14.49 6.97 -12.09
C ARG A 323 -15.10 6.16 -13.22
N ASP A 324 -15.27 6.82 -14.36
CA ASP A 324 -15.68 6.17 -15.60
C ASP A 324 -14.46 5.69 -16.38
N TRP A 325 -14.66 4.64 -17.16
CA TRP A 325 -13.66 4.10 -18.07
C TRP A 325 -14.23 3.99 -19.47
N HIS A 326 -13.47 4.49 -20.44
CA HIS A 326 -13.80 4.40 -21.86
C HIS A 326 -12.67 3.75 -22.65
N TYR A 327 -12.99 2.75 -23.47
CA TYR A 327 -12.02 2.10 -24.36
C TYR A 327 -11.87 2.90 -25.65
N ARG A 328 -10.69 3.50 -25.86
CA ARG A 328 -10.35 4.22 -27.09
C ARG A 328 -9.77 3.25 -28.10
N GLU A 329 -10.57 2.88 -29.10
CA GLU A 329 -10.20 1.91 -30.13
C GLU A 329 -8.97 2.35 -30.95
N ALA A 330 -8.90 3.62 -31.34
CA ALA A 330 -7.78 4.18 -32.09
C ALA A 330 -6.43 4.06 -31.34
N GLU A 331 -6.47 4.16 -30.01
CA GLU A 331 -5.29 4.11 -29.15
C GLU A 331 -5.10 2.71 -28.51
N ARG A 332 -6.04 1.80 -28.75
CA ARG A 332 -6.12 0.44 -28.18
C ARG A 332 -5.94 0.39 -26.66
N ARG A 333 -6.42 1.42 -25.94
CA ARG A 333 -6.26 1.54 -24.49
C ARG A 333 -7.52 2.05 -23.80
N TRP A 334 -7.66 1.68 -22.53
CA TRP A 334 -8.64 2.27 -21.62
C TRP A 334 -8.17 3.65 -21.15
N THR A 335 -9.10 4.61 -21.11
CA THR A 335 -8.87 5.95 -20.57
C THR A 335 -9.90 6.22 -19.48
N SER A 336 -9.45 6.79 -18.36
CA SER A 336 -10.35 7.20 -17.29
C SER A 336 -11.01 8.54 -17.59
N LEU A 337 -12.28 8.67 -17.25
CA LEU A 337 -13.09 9.88 -17.38
C LEU A 337 -13.80 10.16 -16.05
N ASN A 338 -14.23 11.42 -15.82
CA ASN A 338 -15.06 11.81 -14.67
C ASN A 338 -14.54 11.30 -13.31
N ASP A 339 -13.23 11.35 -13.09
CA ASP A 339 -12.62 10.84 -11.86
C ASP A 339 -13.00 11.70 -10.65
N ARG A 340 -13.79 11.12 -9.74
CA ARG A 340 -14.22 11.69 -8.46
C ARG A 340 -13.62 10.94 -7.27
N SER A 341 -12.55 10.19 -7.51
CA SER A 341 -11.87 9.41 -6.48
C SER A 341 -11.36 10.33 -5.37
N SER A 342 -11.62 9.99 -4.11
CA SER A 342 -11.38 10.87 -2.98
C SER A 342 -11.32 10.11 -1.66
N TRP A 343 -10.66 10.73 -0.67
CA TRP A 343 -10.85 10.36 0.73
C TRP A 343 -12.21 10.85 1.20
N ARG A 344 -12.92 10.00 1.96
CA ARG A 344 -14.20 10.31 2.57
C ARG A 344 -14.14 9.97 4.05
N GLU A 345 -14.81 10.78 4.86
CA GLU A 345 -14.92 10.60 6.31
C GLU A 345 -16.34 10.20 6.67
N VAL A 346 -16.47 9.17 7.50
CA VAL A 346 -17.70 8.76 8.16
C VAL A 346 -17.54 8.94 9.66
N GLN A 347 -18.58 9.49 10.27
CA GLN A 347 -18.70 9.63 11.72
C GLN A 347 -20.17 9.67 12.12
N LEU A 348 -20.45 9.35 13.37
CA LEU A 348 -21.78 9.55 13.96
C LEU A 348 -21.95 11.02 14.37
N MET A 349 -23.00 11.68 13.87
CA MET A 349 -23.47 12.96 14.38
C MET A 349 -24.93 12.82 14.78
N ALA A 350 -25.28 13.18 16.02
CA ALA A 350 -26.64 13.10 16.54
C ALA A 350 -27.33 11.72 16.37
N GLY A 351 -26.56 10.63 16.36
CA GLY A 351 -27.06 9.26 16.20
C GLY A 351 -27.21 8.79 14.74
N GLU A 352 -26.88 9.65 13.76
CA GLU A 352 -26.91 9.30 12.33
C GLU A 352 -25.50 9.27 11.73
N GLU A 353 -25.27 8.36 10.78
CA GLU A 353 -24.01 8.30 10.04
C GLU A 353 -23.94 9.44 9.02
N HIS A 354 -22.92 10.29 9.17
CA HIS A 354 -22.64 11.36 8.22
C HIS A 354 -21.36 11.05 7.45
N THR A 355 -21.50 10.96 6.12
CA THR A 355 -20.37 10.85 5.19
C THR A 355 -20.09 12.20 4.54
N LYS A 356 -18.82 12.63 4.50
CA LYS A 356 -18.37 13.81 3.74
C LYS A 356 -17.11 13.52 2.94
N VAL A 357 -16.94 14.23 1.82
CA VAL A 357 -15.67 14.24 1.08
C VAL A 357 -14.64 15.04 1.87
N LEU A 358 -13.42 14.53 1.91
CA LEU A 358 -12.30 15.15 2.61
C LEU A 358 -11.22 15.54 1.60
N HIS A 359 -10.79 16.80 1.67
CA HIS A 359 -9.70 17.35 0.87
C HIS A 359 -8.50 17.52 1.80
N LEU A 360 -7.50 16.64 1.67
CA LEU A 360 -6.32 16.55 2.52
C LEU A 360 -5.04 16.92 1.77
#